data_AF-A0A923NAT3-F1
#
_entry.id   AF-A0A923NAT3-F1
#
_cell.length_a   1.000
_cell.length_b   1.000
_cell.length_c   1.000
_cell.angle_alpha   90.00
_cell.angle_beta   90.00
_cell.angle_gamma   90.00
#
_symmetry.space_group_name_H-M   'P 1'
#
loop_
_entity.id
_entity.type
_entity.pdbx_description
1 polymer ?
#
loop_
_entity_poly.entity_id
_entity_poly.type
_entity_poly.pdbx_seq_one_letter_code
_entity_poly.pdbx_strand_id
1 'polypeptide(L)'
;MVKLLIGHKGSGKTNQMVQLANDCIEKGAGSIIFINKNHRLMYELNYKIRVICMEDFEHITNIDEYIGFLYGIISSDHDIETIFIDSILTVSYT
;
A
#
# COMPACT_ATOMS: atom_id res chain seq x y z
N MET A 1 -12.34 -4.03 7.64
CA MET A 1 -12.25 -5.42 7.14
C MET A 1 -10.84 -5.63 6.58
N VAL A 2 -10.19 -6.76 6.87
CA VAL A 2 -8.85 -7.06 6.34
C VAL A 2 -8.98 -8.09 5.22
N LYS A 3 -8.30 -7.88 4.09
CA LYS A 3 -8.24 -8.81 2.95
C LYS A 3 -6.79 -9.12 2.62
N LEU A 4 -6.48 -10.40 2.43
CA LEU A 4 -5.13 -10.87 2.14
C LEU A 4 -5.08 -11.57 0.78
N LEU A 5 -4.16 -11.16 -0.08
CA LEU A 5 -3.85 -11.81 -1.36
C LEU A 5 -2.59 -12.67 -1.19
N ILE A 6 -2.73 -14.00 -1.19
CA ILE A 6 -1.63 -14.95 -0.97
C ILE A 6 -1.41 -15.80 -2.22
N GLY A 7 -0.15 -16.12 -2.51
CA GLY A 7 0.25 -16.97 -3.63
C GLY A 7 1.75 -16.88 -3.90
N HIS A 8 2.27 -17.76 -4.76
CA HIS A 8 3.69 -17.79 -5.10
C HIS A 8 4.16 -16.54 -5.86
N LYS A 9 5.47 -16.24 -5.84
CA LYS A 9 6.05 -15.15 -6.65
C LYS A 9 5.69 -15.38 -8.13
N GLY A 10 5.24 -14.33 -8.81
CA GLY A 10 4.77 -14.41 -10.20
C GLY A 10 3.29 -14.74 -10.37
N SER A 11 2.53 -15.01 -9.31
CA SER A 11 1.09 -15.31 -9.38
C SER A 11 0.17 -14.10 -9.68
N GLY A 12 0.73 -12.95 -10.08
CA GLY A 12 -0.05 -11.75 -10.45
C GLY A 12 -0.66 -10.94 -9.30
N LYS A 13 -0.30 -11.21 -8.03
CA LYS A 13 -0.89 -10.53 -6.85
C LYS A 13 -0.81 -9.01 -6.92
N THR A 14 0.38 -8.48 -7.25
CA THR A 14 0.60 -7.03 -7.31
C THR A 14 -0.30 -6.39 -8.37
N ASN A 15 -0.37 -6.96 -9.57
CA ASN A 15 -1.28 -6.49 -10.63
C ASN A 15 -2.75 -6.54 -10.19
N GLN A 16 -3.15 -7.61 -9.49
CA GLN A 16 -4.51 -7.72 -8.94
C GLN A 16 -4.79 -6.64 -7.88
N MET A 17 -3.80 -6.32 -7.04
CA MET A 17 -3.92 -5.28 -6.02
C MET A 17 -4.03 -3.89 -6.65
N VAL A 18 -3.23 -3.59 -7.67
CA VAL A 18 -3.31 -2.35 -8.46
C VAL A 18 -4.68 -2.20 -9.12
N GLN A 19 -5.18 -3.25 -9.77
CA GLN A 19 -6.52 -3.22 -10.37
C GLN A 19 -7.60 -2.94 -9.32
N LEU A 20 -7.55 -3.62 -8.17
CA LEU A 20 -8.51 -3.39 -7.09
C LEU A 20 -8.48 -1.95 -6.58
N ALA A 21 -7.30 -1.35 -6.44
CA ALA A 21 -7.17 0.03 -5.98
C ALA A 21 -7.77 1.02 -7.00
N ASN A 22 -7.50 0.83 -8.29
CA ASN A 22 -8.08 1.64 -9.36
C ASN A 22 -9.61 1.48 -9.44
N ASP A 23 -10.11 0.24 -9.36
CA ASP A 23 -11.56 -0.04 -9.35
C ASP A 23 -12.25 0.62 -8.15
N CYS A 24 -11.60 0.70 -6.99
CA CYS A 24 -12.16 1.37 -5.82
C CYS A 24 -12.37 2.86 -6.08
N ILE A 25 -11.40 3.55 -6.69
CA ILE A 25 -11.55 4.96 -7.09
C ILE A 25 -12.70 5.14 -8.09
N GLU A 26 -12.81 4.26 -9.08
CA GLU A 26 -13.88 4.33 -10.10
C GLU A 26 -15.27 4.11 -9.49
N LYS A 27 -15.38 3.25 -8.47
CA LYS A 27 -16.61 2.99 -7.73
C LYS A 27 -16.97 4.07 -6.71
N GLY A 28 -16.17 5.14 -6.62
CA GLY A 28 -16.42 6.27 -5.73
C GLY A 28 -15.98 6.02 -4.29
N ALA A 29 -15.02 5.11 -4.06
CA ALA A 29 -14.34 5.07 -2.78
C ALA A 29 -13.63 6.40 -2.52
N GLY A 30 -13.55 6.78 -1.25
CA GLY A 30 -12.92 7.98 -0.75
C GLY A 30 -11.40 7.93 -0.83
N SER A 31 -10.72 8.37 0.23
CA SER A 31 -9.27 8.43 0.25
C SER A 31 -8.64 7.03 0.24
N ILE A 32 -7.78 6.78 -0.75
CA ILE A 32 -7.02 5.53 -0.87
C ILE A 32 -5.53 5.83 -0.80
N ILE A 33 -4.83 5.02 0.00
CA ILE A 33 -3.37 4.99 0.09
C ILE A 33 -2.88 3.65 -0.44
N PHE A 34 -1.84 3.69 -1.27
CA PHE A 34 -1.13 2.51 -1.76
C PHE A 34 0.33 2.56 -1.30
N ILE A 35 0.71 1.65 -0.42
CA ILE A 35 2.07 1.52 0.08
C ILE A 35 2.78 0.41 -0.69
N ASN A 36 3.92 0.74 -1.27
CA ASN A 36 4.74 -0.22 -2.02
C ASN A 36 6.23 0.01 -1.78
N LYS A 37 7.05 -0.98 -2.15
CA LYS A 37 8.49 -0.91 -1.88
C LYS A 37 9.19 0.20 -2.67
N ASN A 38 8.92 0.29 -3.97
CA ASN A 38 9.66 1.14 -4.92
C ASN A 38 8.71 1.97 -5.78
N HIS A 39 9.23 2.91 -6.56
CA HIS A 39 8.40 3.83 -7.37
C HIS A 39 7.70 3.21 -8.59
N ARG A 40 7.85 1.90 -8.84
CA ARG A 40 7.42 1.25 -10.09
C ARG A 40 5.91 1.40 -10.36
N LEU A 41 5.07 1.25 -9.34
CA LEU A 41 3.61 1.19 -9.52
C LEU A 41 2.96 2.57 -9.62
N MET A 42 3.73 3.65 -9.42
CA MET A 42 3.19 5.02 -9.44
C MET A 42 2.50 5.36 -10.76
N TYR A 43 3.01 4.83 -11.89
CA TYR A 43 2.43 5.05 -13.22
C TYR A 43 1.26 4.13 -13.57
N GLU A 44 1.03 3.07 -12.79
CA GLU A 44 -0.04 2.10 -13.01
C GLU A 44 -1.30 2.44 -12.18
N LEU A 45 -1.15 3.30 -11.17
CA LEU A 45 -2.21 3.71 -10.26
C LEU A 45 -2.88 5.00 -10.74
N ASN A 46 -4.19 5.12 -10.49
CA ASN A 46 -4.95 6.33 -10.74
C ASN A 46 -4.36 7.50 -9.96
N TYR A 47 -4.27 8.70 -10.56
CA TYR A 47 -3.67 9.89 -9.94
C TYR A 47 -4.33 10.33 -8.63
N LYS A 48 -5.56 9.88 -8.33
CA LYS A 48 -6.25 10.14 -7.06
C LYS A 48 -5.75 9.25 -5.91
N ILE A 49 -5.05 8.16 -6.22
CA ILE A 49 -4.48 7.25 -5.23
C ILE A 49 -3.18 7.86 -4.73
N ARG A 50 -3.06 7.99 -3.41
CA ARG A 50 -1.81 8.45 -2.78
C ARG A 50 -0.85 7.28 -2.67
N VAL A 51 0.25 7.36 -3.43
CA VAL A 51 1.28 6.33 -3.42
C VAL A 51 2.37 6.69 -2.41
N ILE A 52 2.71 5.75 -1.54
CA ILE A 52 3.81 5.87 -0.58
C ILE A 52 4.85 4.82 -0.93
N CYS A 53 6.06 5.28 -1.27
CA CYS A 53 7.18 4.44 -1.60
C CYS A 53 8.06 4.23 -0.35
N MET A 54 8.21 2.99 0.12
CA MET A 54 8.98 2.69 1.33
C MET A 54 10.48 2.94 1.18
N GLU A 55 11.03 2.93 -0.04
CA GLU A 55 12.42 3.33 -0.31
C GLU A 55 12.70 4.80 0.07
N ASP A 56 11.68 5.65 0.18
CA ASP A 56 11.84 7.04 0.63
C ASP A 56 11.95 7.16 2.17
N PHE A 57 11.71 6.05 2.90
CA PHE A 57 11.71 5.99 4.36
C PHE A 57 12.72 4.96 4.88
N GLU A 58 13.99 5.15 4.50
CA GLU A 58 15.10 4.22 4.78
C GLU A 58 15.31 3.89 6.28
N HIS A 59 14.80 4.72 7.19
CA HIS A 59 14.89 4.50 8.63
C HIS A 59 13.79 3.60 9.20
N ILE A 60 12.82 3.17 8.39
CA ILE A 60 11.84 2.14 8.78
C ILE A 60 12.43 0.78 8.44
N THR A 61 13.07 0.19 9.44
CA THR A 61 13.90 -1.01 9.31
C THR A 61 13.27 -2.24 9.95
N ASN A 62 12.28 -2.07 10.82
CA ASN A 62 11.60 -3.17 11.50
C ASN A 62 10.07 -3.01 11.51
N ILE A 63 9.40 -4.06 11.98
CA ILE A 63 7.93 -4.13 12.01
C ILE A 63 7.30 -3.11 12.98
N ASP A 64 7.94 -2.81 14.11
CA ASP A 64 7.39 -1.87 15.10
C ASP A 64 7.40 -0.44 14.55
N GLU A 65 8.49 -0.05 13.88
CA GLU A 65 8.60 1.22 13.13
C GLU A 65 7.57 1.29 12.00
N TYR A 66 7.36 0.19 11.27
CA TYR A 66 6.37 0.12 10.20
C TYR A 66 4.94 0.27 10.74
N ILE A 67 4.63 -0.37 11.88
CA ILE A 67 3.33 -0.20 12.57
C ILE A 67 3.16 1.26 13.03
N GLY A 68 4.20 1.85 13.63
CA GLY A 68 4.20 3.27 14.01
C GLY A 68 3.96 4.20 12.82
N PHE A 69 4.56 3.90 11.68
CA PHE A 69 4.34 4.63 10.42
C PHE A 69 2.89 4.54 9.93
N LEU A 70 2.27 3.36 9.97
CA LEU A 70 0.85 3.18 9.64
C LEU A 70 -0.05 3.97 10.60
N TYR A 71 0.25 3.99 11.91
CA TYR A 71 -0.48 4.82 12.86
C TYR A 71 -0.32 6.31 12.58
N GLY A 72 0.89 6.75 12.20
CA GLY A 72 1.14 8.12 11.76
C GLY A 72 0.25 8.51 10.57
N ILE A 73 0.19 7.67 9.54
CA ILE A 73 -0.67 7.88 8.37
C ILE A 73 -2.15 8.00 8.77
N ILE A 74 -2.66 7.03 9.52
CA ILE A 74 -4.08 6.95 9.89
C ILE A 74 -4.48 8.10 10.85
N SER A 75 -3.56 8.52 11.72
CA SER A 75 -3.82 9.65 12.64
C SER A 75 -3.78 11.01 11.95
N SER A 76 -3.07 11.12 10.83
CA SER A 76 -2.97 12.37 10.06
C SER A 76 -4.18 12.61 9.16
N ASP A 77 -4.91 11.57 8.76
CA ASP A 77 -6.03 11.67 7.84
C ASP A 77 -7.11 10.66 8.20
N HIS A 78 -8.16 11.16 8.85
CA HIS A 78 -9.29 10.36 9.29
C HIS A 78 -10.25 9.98 8.15
N ASP A 79 -10.10 10.56 6.96
CA ASP A 79 -10.93 10.25 5.79
C ASP A 79 -10.36 9.08 4.97
N ILE A 80 -9.20 8.53 5.34
CA ILE A 80 -8.63 7.33 4.72
C ILE A 80 -9.64 6.17 4.82
N GLU A 81 -10.13 5.73 3.67
CA GLU A 81 -11.10 4.63 3.59
C GLU A 81 -10.39 3.28 3.44
N THR A 82 -9.32 3.23 2.62
CA THR A 82 -8.63 1.97 2.32
C THR A 82 -7.13 2.18 2.16
N ILE A 83 -6.35 1.28 2.77
CA ILE A 83 -4.90 1.18 2.58
C ILE A 83 -4.58 -0.15 1.91
N PHE A 84 -3.90 -0.08 0.76
CA PHE A 84 -3.29 -1.22 0.09
C PHE A 84 -1.82 -1.29 0.48
N ILE A 85 -1.34 -2.48 0.81
CA ILE A 85 0.07 -2.71 1.17
C ILE A 85 0.60 -3.86 0.32
N ASP A 86 1.47 -3.55 -0.63
CA ASP A 86 2.16 -4.55 -1.44
C ASP A 86 3.52 -4.92 -0.83
N SER A 87 3.90 -6.19 -0.97
CA SER A 87 5.24 -6.68 -0.61
C SER A 87 5.65 -6.54 0.87
N ILE A 88 4.70 -6.54 1.81
CA ILE A 88 4.92 -6.40 3.27
C ILE A 88 6.00 -7.36 3.83
N LEU A 89 6.05 -8.59 3.31
CA LEU A 89 7.00 -9.61 3.78
C LEU A 89 8.46 -9.23 3.55
N THR A 90 8.76 -8.31 2.63
CA THR A 90 10.13 -7.84 2.41
C THR A 90 10.66 -7.05 3.62
N VAL A 91 9.76 -6.40 4.36
CA VAL A 91 10.09 -5.61 5.56
C VAL A 91 10.25 -6.51 6.79
N SER A 92 9.62 -7.69 6.81
CA SER A 92 9.62 -8.59 7.98
C SER A 92 10.84 -9.51 8.11
N TYR A 93 11.69 -9.62 7.07
CA TYR A 93 12.89 -10.48 7.07
C TYR A 93 14.22 -9.70 7.10
N THR A 94 14.16 -8.40 7.38
CA THR A 94 15.35 -7.58 7.70
C THR A 94 15.33 -7.30 9.19
#